data_AF-A0A5C1A389-F1
#
_entry.id   AF-A0A5C1A389-F1
#
_cell.length_a   1.000
_cell.length_b   1.000
_cell.length_c   1.000
_cell.angle_alpha   90.00
_cell.angle_beta   90.00
_cell.angle_gamma   90.00
#
_symmetry.space_group_name_H-M   'P 1'
#
loop_
_entity.id
_entity.type
_entity.pdbx_description
1 polymer ?
#
loop_
_entity_poly.entity_id
_entity_poly.type
_entity_poly.pdbx_seq_one_letter_code
_entity_poly.pdbx_strand_id
1 'polypeptide(L)'
;MQRFIDSLDEDVPPETLSTPLRALWWAGKPDWHQAHDQVDTATGLDEAWVHAHLHRREGDLGNAGYWYRRAQRPVATTSLDEEWHEIAEYLLGRERAAAKGRDV
;
A
#
# COMPACT_ATOMS: atom_id res chain seq x y z
N MET A 1 -7.96 10.70 -0.39
CA MET A 1 -8.80 9.50 -0.39
C MET A 1 -9.66 9.45 -1.65
N GLN A 2 -10.77 10.20 -1.77
CA GLN A 2 -11.70 10.06 -2.91
C GLN A 2 -11.03 9.95 -4.29
N ARG A 3 -10.18 10.91 -4.68
CA ARG A 3 -9.44 10.86 -5.97
C ARG A 3 -8.59 9.61 -6.19
N PHE A 4 -8.06 9.01 -5.13
CA PHE A 4 -7.29 7.76 -5.22
C PHE A 4 -8.22 6.57 -5.44
N ILE A 5 -9.36 6.53 -4.74
CA ILE A 5 -10.40 5.52 -4.94
C ILE A 5 -10.98 5.63 -6.35
N ASP A 6 -11.35 6.83 -6.81
CA ASP A 6 -11.89 7.04 -8.16
C ASP A 6 -10.91 6.56 -9.23
N SER A 7 -9.59 6.73 -9.00
CA SER A 7 -8.58 6.26 -9.95
C SER A 7 -8.49 4.74 -10.06
N LEU A 8 -9.11 3.95 -9.17
CA LEU A 8 -9.13 2.49 -9.27
C LEU A 8 -9.94 1.99 -10.47
N ASP A 9 -10.77 2.84 -11.07
CA ASP A 9 -11.51 2.53 -12.29
C ASP A 9 -10.64 2.62 -13.56
N GLU A 10 -9.42 3.19 -13.46
CA GLU A 10 -8.48 3.30 -14.57
C GLU A 10 -7.69 2.00 -14.78
N ASP A 11 -7.12 1.82 -15.98
CA ASP A 11 -6.34 0.62 -16.34
C ASP A 11 -4.94 0.59 -15.72
N VAL A 12 -4.37 1.76 -15.42
CA VAL A 12 -3.02 1.92 -14.86
C VAL A 12 -3.00 2.96 -13.75
N PRO A 13 -2.13 2.81 -12.72
CA PRO A 13 -2.04 3.78 -11.64
C PRO A 13 -1.51 5.13 -12.16
N PRO A 14 -1.93 6.27 -11.59
CA PRO A 14 -1.35 7.56 -11.90
C PRO A 14 0.18 7.58 -11.69
N GLU A 15 0.93 8.09 -12.67
CA GLU A 15 2.41 8.11 -12.66
C GLU A 15 3.01 8.86 -11.47
N THR A 16 2.25 9.78 -10.87
CA THR A 16 2.67 10.58 -9.72
C THR A 16 2.68 9.80 -8.41
N LEU A 17 2.08 8.60 -8.37
CA LEU A 17 2.05 7.78 -7.16
C LEU A 17 3.43 7.19 -6.85
N SER A 18 3.84 7.29 -5.59
CA SER A 18 5.00 6.57 -5.07
C SER A 18 4.82 5.06 -5.19
N THR A 19 5.93 4.33 -5.15
CA THR A 19 5.94 2.86 -5.21
C THR A 19 4.95 2.17 -4.25
N PRO A 20 4.90 2.48 -2.94
CA PRO A 20 3.93 1.83 -2.04
C PRO A 20 2.48 2.17 -2.41
N LEU A 21 2.19 3.38 -2.89
CA LEU A 21 0.84 3.74 -3.33
C LEU A 21 0.43 3.08 -4.64
N ARG A 22 1.34 2.90 -5.59
CA ARG A 22 1.07 2.11 -6.81
C ARG A 22 0.78 0.65 -6.47
N ALA A 23 1.56 0.08 -5.56
CA ALA A 23 1.33 -1.29 -5.09
C ALA A 23 -0.05 -1.43 -4.43
N LEU A 24 -0.38 -0.49 -3.53
CA LEU A 24 -1.67 -0.49 -2.86
C LEU A 24 -2.84 -0.21 -3.82
N TRP A 25 -2.62 0.58 -4.88
CA TRP A 25 -3.60 0.81 -5.94
C TRP A 25 -3.96 -0.49 -6.66
N TRP A 26 -2.96 -1.29 -7.06
CA TRP A 26 -3.21 -2.63 -7.60
C TRP A 26 -3.88 -3.54 -6.57
N ALA A 27 -3.50 -3.42 -5.29
CA ALA A 27 -4.17 -4.13 -4.20
C ALA A 27 -5.65 -3.73 -4.04
N GLY A 28 -6.08 -2.57 -4.53
CA GLY A 28 -7.49 -2.16 -4.51
C GLY A 28 -8.34 -2.81 -5.61
N LYS A 29 -7.72 -3.52 -6.58
CA LYS A 29 -8.41 -4.08 -7.74
C LYS A 29 -8.83 -5.54 -7.55
N PRO A 30 -9.75 -6.06 -8.39
CA PRO A 30 -10.09 -7.48 -8.42
C PRO A 30 -8.90 -8.37 -8.79
N ASP A 31 -8.09 -7.97 -9.77
CA ASP A 31 -6.82 -8.62 -10.12
C ASP A 31 -5.66 -7.82 -9.50
N TRP A 32 -5.26 -8.26 -8.31
CA TRP A 32 -4.32 -7.56 -7.46
C TRP A 32 -2.90 -8.12 -7.54
N HIS A 33 -2.65 -9.14 -8.36
CA HIS A 33 -1.32 -9.80 -8.43
C HIS A 33 -0.20 -8.84 -8.82
N GLN A 34 -0.51 -7.84 -9.65
CA GLN A 34 0.45 -6.79 -10.03
C GLN A 34 0.94 -5.95 -8.84
N ALA A 35 0.27 -6.01 -7.69
CA ALA A 35 0.69 -5.30 -6.49
C ALA A 35 2.04 -5.80 -5.96
N HIS A 36 2.30 -7.11 -6.03
CA HIS A 36 3.57 -7.70 -5.57
C HIS A 36 4.75 -7.22 -6.39
N ASP A 37 4.62 -7.19 -7.71
CA ASP A 37 5.67 -6.70 -8.61
C ASP A 37 6.15 -5.28 -8.27
N GLN A 38 5.27 -4.46 -7.69
CA GLN A 38 5.63 -3.10 -7.27
C GLN A 38 6.50 -3.06 -6.01
N VAL A 39 6.38 -4.04 -5.10
CA VAL A 39 7.04 -4.03 -3.77
C VAL A 39 8.04 -5.16 -3.55
N ASP A 40 8.14 -6.13 -4.45
CA ASP A 40 9.03 -7.28 -4.35
C ASP A 40 10.51 -6.91 -4.17
N THR A 41 10.92 -5.83 -4.84
CA THR A 41 12.31 -5.33 -4.76
C THR A 41 12.47 -4.18 -3.78
N ALA A 42 11.38 -3.72 -3.15
CA ALA A 42 11.39 -2.55 -2.28
C ALA A 42 11.70 -2.92 -0.83
N THR A 43 12.45 -2.05 -0.15
CA THR A 43 12.96 -2.29 1.21
C THR A 43 12.51 -1.26 2.24
N GLY A 44 11.67 -0.29 1.84
CA GLY A 44 11.15 0.72 2.74
C GLY A 44 10.06 0.18 3.68
N LEU A 45 9.84 0.90 4.78
CA LEU A 45 8.85 0.52 5.80
C LEU A 45 7.42 0.57 5.26
N ASP A 46 7.16 1.49 4.33
CA ASP A 46 5.86 1.72 3.73
C ASP A 46 5.54 0.61 2.72
N GLU A 47 6.51 0.22 1.89
CA GLU A 47 6.40 -0.93 0.97
C GLU A 47 6.26 -2.25 1.73
N ALA A 48 7.01 -2.43 2.83
CA ALA A 48 6.88 -3.61 3.68
C ALA A 48 5.47 -3.71 4.30
N TRP A 49 4.82 -2.59 4.62
CA TRP A 49 3.45 -2.62 5.16
C TRP A 49 2.43 -3.04 4.10
N VAL A 50 2.56 -2.52 2.86
CA VAL A 50 1.72 -2.97 1.74
C VAL A 50 1.93 -4.45 1.46
N HIS A 51 3.18 -4.93 1.49
CA HIS A 51 3.51 -6.35 1.30
C HIS A 51 2.85 -7.23 2.39
N ALA A 52 2.84 -6.78 3.65
CA ALA A 52 2.15 -7.47 4.73
C ALA A 52 0.64 -7.62 4.48
N HIS A 53 0.01 -6.55 3.99
CA HIS A 53 -1.41 -6.55 3.63
C HIS A 53 -1.72 -7.53 2.48
N LEU A 54 -0.87 -7.59 1.45
CA LEU A 54 -1.03 -8.53 0.33
C LEU A 54 -1.00 -9.98 0.80
N HIS A 55 -0.04 -10.35 1.65
CA HIS A 55 0.00 -11.71 2.20
C HIS A 55 -1.15 -12.01 3.16
N ARG A 56 -1.70 -11.01 3.88
CA ARG A 56 -2.96 -11.22 4.62
C ARG A 56 -4.10 -11.56 3.68
N ARG A 57 -4.21 -10.87 2.54
CA ARG A 57 -5.24 -11.13 1.52
C ARG A 57 -5.11 -12.53 0.92
N GLU A 58 -3.88 -13.03 0.77
CA GLU A 58 -3.59 -14.40 0.32
C GLU A 58 -3.91 -15.48 1.36
N GLY A 59 -4.00 -15.11 2.64
CA GLY A 59 -4.07 -16.06 3.75
C GLY A 59 -2.71 -16.62 4.19
N ASP A 60 -1.59 -16.14 3.65
CA ASP A 60 -0.24 -16.45 4.13
C ASP A 60 0.11 -15.59 5.36
N LEU A 61 -0.52 -15.92 6.48
CA LEU A 61 -0.36 -15.16 7.72
C LEU A 61 1.06 -15.22 8.28
N GLY A 62 1.81 -16.29 7.98
CA GLY A 62 3.20 -16.44 8.42
C GLY A 62 4.10 -15.41 7.74
N ASN A 63 3.96 -15.27 6.42
CA ASN A 63 4.72 -14.30 5.65
C ASN A 63 4.21 -12.87 5.87
N ALA A 64 2.89 -12.67 5.99
CA ALA A 64 2.33 -11.39 6.42
C ALA A 64 2.97 -10.91 7.73
N GLY A 65 3.06 -11.79 8.74
CA GLY A 65 3.70 -11.50 10.01
C GLY A 65 5.19 -11.11 9.89
N TYR A 66 5.91 -11.70 8.94
CA TYR A 66 7.29 -11.31 8.63
C TYR A 66 7.37 -9.88 8.06
N TRP A 67 6.48 -9.53 7.14
CA TRP A 67 6.45 -8.21 6.54
C TRP A 67 5.96 -7.12 7.50
N TYR A 68 5.01 -7.40 8.40
CA TYR A 68 4.64 -6.48 9.49
C TYR A 68 5.84 -6.15 10.37
N ARG A 69 6.66 -7.16 10.73
CA ARG A 69 7.89 -6.92 11.50
C ARG A 69 8.88 -6.04 10.74
N ARG A 70 9.04 -6.25 9.43
CA ARG A 70 9.88 -5.38 8.58
C ARG A 70 9.33 -3.96 8.48
N ALA A 71 8.01 -3.80 8.42
CA ALA A 71 7.33 -2.51 8.45
C ALA A 71 7.38 -1.82 9.83
N GLN A 72 7.88 -2.50 10.86
CA GLN A 72 7.86 -2.06 12.27
C GLN A 72 6.45 -1.73 12.76
N ARG A 73 5.47 -2.52 12.34
CA ARG A 73 4.06 -2.34 12.68
C ARG A 73 3.50 -3.61 13.34
N PRO A 74 2.52 -3.48 14.25
CA PRO A 74 1.76 -4.64 14.70
C PRO A 74 1.00 -5.26 13.53
N VAL A 75 0.71 -6.55 13.63
CA VAL A 75 -0.20 -7.23 12.70
C VAL A 75 -1.58 -6.59 12.81
N ALA A 76 -2.17 -6.21 11.68
CA ALA A 76 -3.50 -5.63 11.67
C ALA A 76 -4.56 -6.65 12.13
N THR A 77 -5.49 -6.17 12.94
CA THR A 77 -6.62 -6.96 13.47
C THR A 77 -7.96 -6.56 12.84
N THR A 78 -7.96 -5.51 12.02
CA THR A 78 -9.10 -5.04 11.23
C THR A 78 -9.32 -5.92 10.00
N SER A 79 -10.45 -5.72 9.32
CA SER A 79 -10.72 -6.37 8.03
C SER A 79 -9.67 -5.96 6.98
N LEU A 80 -9.56 -6.72 5.88
CA LEU A 80 -8.67 -6.38 4.77
C LEU A 80 -9.02 -5.00 4.19
N ASP A 81 -10.31 -4.72 4.00
CA ASP A 81 -10.75 -3.45 3.42
C ASP A 81 -10.44 -2.27 4.35
N GLU A 82 -10.67 -2.42 5.65
CA GLU A 82 -10.32 -1.38 6.64
C GLU A 82 -8.81 -1.13 6.66
N GLU A 83 -7.99 -2.18 6.70
CA GLU A 83 -6.54 -2.03 6.64
C GLU A 83 -6.10 -1.35 5.34
N TRP A 84 -6.65 -1.73 4.19
CA TRP A 84 -6.32 -1.11 2.92
C TRP A 84 -6.57 0.40 2.95
N HIS A 85 -7.71 0.82 3.52
CA HIS A 85 -8.03 2.24 3.69
C HIS A 85 -7.05 2.95 4.63
N GLU A 86 -6.70 2.32 5.77
CA GLU A 86 -5.72 2.87 6.71
C GLU A 86 -4.34 3.10 6.06
N ILE A 87 -3.87 2.14 5.27
CA ILE A 87 -2.60 2.26 4.54
C ILE A 87 -2.70 3.41 3.52
N ALA A 88 -3.79 3.47 2.75
CA ALA A 88 -3.98 4.50 1.74
C ALA A 88 -4.03 5.91 2.34
N GLU A 89 -4.73 6.11 3.45
CA GLU A 89 -4.76 7.40 4.15
C GLU A 89 -3.37 7.82 4.64
N TYR A 90 -2.65 6.89 5.26
CA TYR A 90 -1.30 7.12 5.76
C TYR A 90 -0.34 7.56 4.64
N LEU A 91 -0.29 6.79 3.55
CA LEU A 91 0.65 7.06 2.44
C LEU A 91 0.30 8.36 1.72
N LEU A 92 -0.98 8.62 1.44
CA LEU A 92 -1.42 9.89 0.83
C LEU A 92 -1.10 11.10 1.71
N GLY A 93 -1.21 10.94 3.04
CA GLY A 93 -0.80 11.96 4.01
C GLY A 93 0.70 12.27 3.91
N ARG A 94 1.52 11.23 3.81
CA ARG A 94 2.98 11.36 3.65
C ARG A 94 3.37 12.05 2.36
N GLU A 95 2.79 11.69 1.22
CA GLU A 95 3.11 12.34 -0.06
C GLU A 95 2.79 13.83 -0.05
N ARG A 96 1.66 14.22 0.55
CA ARG A 96 1.28 15.64 0.72
C ARG A 96 2.27 16.40 1.59
N ALA A 97 2.70 15.81 2.69
CA ALA A 97 3.71 16.41 3.57
C ALA A 97 5.06 16.57 2.85
N ALA A 98 5.48 15.54 2.10
CA ALA A 98 6.71 15.58 1.31
C ALA A 98 6.67 16.62 0.18
N ALA A 99 5.52 16.79 -0.48
CA ALA A 99 5.33 17.82 -1.50
C ALA A 99 5.48 19.24 -0.92
N LYS A 100 4.83 19.51 0.22
CA LYS A 100 4.89 20.82 0.89
C LYS A 100 6.30 21.20 1.37
N GLY A 101 7.13 20.22 1.70
CA GLY A 101 8.51 20.44 2.12
C GLY A 101 9.50 20.72 0.98
N ARG A 102 9.10 20.58 -0.29
CA ARG A 102 9.94 20.88 -1.47
C ARG A 102 9.75 22.30 -2.01
N ASP A 103 8.73 23.01 -1.53
CA ASP A 103 8.37 24.36 -1.96
C ASP A 103 9.00 25.46 -1.07
N VAL A 104 10.01 25.12 -0.26
CA VAL A 104 10.77 26.03 0.63
C VAL A 104 12.26 25.96 0.36
#